data_AF-A0A7W6R356-F1
#
_entry.id   AF-A0A7W6R356-F1
#
_cell.length_a   1.000
_cell.length_b   1.000
_cell.length_c   1.000
_cell.angle_alpha   90.00
_cell.angle_beta   90.00
_cell.angle_gamma   90.00
#
_symmetry.space_group_name_H-M   'P 1'
#
loop_
_entity.id
_entity.type
_entity.pdbx_description
1 polymer ?
#
loop_
_entity_poly.entity_id
_entity_poly.type
_entity_poly.pdbx_seq_one_letter_code
_entity_poly.pdbx_strand_id
1 'polypeptide(L)'
;MGNALPPTGFETASLHLHVVAPGARFGRIYLGRYPDPPGYGKTPSRFSDPRRRKPANRFGVLYMGDTVKVCFLEALLRDQRDGLIGDLPIAESELRDRQFAQIEVIKPLTMVDLRDDGAIKMGVPTDVAKSSKQSLAREWAVASMNIAIRPTASFIPRG
;
A
#
# COMPACT_ATOMS: atom_id res chain seq x y z
N MET A 1 17.36 10.88 -9.27
CA MET A 1 17.53 9.74 -10.21
C MET A 1 16.75 8.58 -9.62
N GLY A 2 15.71 8.09 -10.32
CA GLY A 2 14.81 7.06 -9.77
C GLY A 2 13.55 6.81 -10.62
N ASN A 3 13.69 6.73 -11.95
CA ASN A 3 12.57 6.52 -12.88
C ASN A 3 12.65 5.19 -13.64
N ALA A 4 13.38 4.20 -13.11
CA ALA A 4 13.55 2.92 -13.79
C ALA A 4 12.29 2.07 -13.65
N LEU A 5 11.63 1.78 -14.77
CA LEU A 5 10.59 0.76 -14.86
C LEU A 5 11.16 -0.63 -14.52
N PRO A 6 10.33 -1.60 -14.11
CA PRO A 6 10.77 -2.98 -13.98
C PRO A 6 11.46 -3.43 -15.29
N PRO A 7 12.68 -3.99 -15.23
CA PRO A 7 13.36 -4.46 -16.42
C PRO A 7 12.65 -5.68 -17.00
N THR A 8 12.88 -5.95 -18.29
CA THR A 8 12.48 -7.22 -18.92
C THR A 8 13.07 -8.39 -18.13
N GLY A 9 12.26 -9.40 -17.79
CA GLY A 9 12.71 -10.54 -17.00
C GLY A 9 12.57 -10.35 -15.48
N PHE A 10 12.04 -9.23 -14.99
CA PHE A 10 11.79 -9.06 -13.55
C PHE A 10 10.82 -10.13 -12.99
N GLU A 11 9.97 -10.71 -13.83
CA GLU A 11 9.08 -11.82 -13.46
C GLU A 11 9.81 -13.10 -13.02
N THR A 12 11.12 -13.21 -13.27
CA THR A 12 11.97 -14.31 -12.78
C THR A 12 12.83 -13.90 -11.59
N ALA A 13 12.72 -12.65 -11.12
CA ALA A 13 13.51 -12.15 -10.00
C ALA A 13 13.05 -12.75 -8.66
N SER A 14 14.00 -12.92 -7.74
CA SER A 14 13.70 -13.30 -6.36
C SER A 14 13.15 -12.10 -5.59
N LEU A 15 11.93 -12.23 -5.08
CA LEU A 15 11.34 -11.22 -4.21
C LEU A 15 11.92 -11.33 -2.79
N HIS A 16 12.24 -10.18 -2.18
CA HIS A 16 12.44 -10.08 -0.76
C HIS A 16 11.07 -10.08 -0.07
N LEU A 17 10.77 -11.18 0.61
CA LEU A 17 9.46 -11.42 1.19
C LEU A 17 9.50 -11.30 2.72
N HIS A 18 8.44 -10.71 3.25
CA HIS A 18 8.13 -10.74 4.67
C HIS A 18 6.85 -11.56 4.88
N VAL A 19 6.89 -12.53 5.79
CA VAL A 19 5.73 -13.34 6.14
C VAL A 19 5.20 -12.89 7.49
N VAL A 20 3.97 -12.43 7.50
CA VAL A 20 3.25 -12.08 8.72
C VAL A 20 2.50 -13.31 9.22
N ALA A 21 2.76 -13.69 10.48
CA ALA A 21 2.14 -14.84 11.10
C ALA A 21 0.65 -14.59 11.42
N PRO A 22 -0.18 -15.66 11.47
CA PRO A 22 -1.53 -15.56 12.00
C PRO A 22 -1.57 -14.95 13.41
N GLY A 23 -2.63 -14.21 13.71
CA GLY A 23 -2.80 -13.48 14.97
C GLY A 23 -2.20 -12.08 14.98
N ALA A 24 -1.35 -11.74 14.00
CA ALA A 24 -0.89 -10.36 13.82
C ALA A 24 -2.07 -9.44 13.49
N ARG A 25 -2.00 -8.20 13.98
CA ARG A 25 -3.10 -7.22 13.89
C ARG A 25 -2.61 -5.92 13.29
N PHE A 26 -3.41 -5.38 12.38
CA PHE A 26 -3.21 -4.08 11.76
C PHE A 26 -4.42 -3.19 11.96
N GLY A 27 -4.22 -1.89 11.88
CA GLY A 27 -5.29 -0.89 11.93
C GLY A 27 -5.72 -0.43 10.53
N ARG A 28 -6.97 0.00 10.43
CA ARG A 28 -7.46 0.78 9.29
C ARG A 28 -8.44 1.84 9.77
N ILE A 29 -8.22 3.08 9.35
CA ILE A 29 -9.21 4.15 9.43
C ILE A 29 -9.91 4.27 8.07
N TYR A 30 -11.23 4.23 8.06
CA TYR A 30 -12.06 4.25 6.85
C TYR A 30 -13.32 5.10 7.07
N LEU A 31 -14.01 5.46 5.99
CA LEU A 31 -15.27 6.21 6.08
C LEU A 31 -16.40 5.28 6.51
N GLY A 32 -17.16 5.65 7.54
CA GLY A 32 -18.19 4.81 8.15
C GLY A 32 -19.35 4.45 7.21
N ARG A 33 -19.49 5.15 6.07
CA ARG A 33 -20.41 4.77 4.99
C ARG A 33 -20.04 3.46 4.28
N TYR A 34 -18.82 2.96 4.46
CA TYR A 34 -18.38 1.68 3.90
C TYR A 34 -18.49 0.59 4.97
N PRO A 35 -19.42 -0.37 4.85
CA PRO A 35 -19.75 -1.31 5.93
C PRO A 35 -18.75 -2.46 6.08
N ASP A 36 -17.83 -2.64 5.13
CA ASP A 36 -16.87 -3.74 5.09
C ASP A 36 -15.43 -3.23 5.34
N PRO A 37 -14.88 -3.39 6.56
CA PRO A 37 -13.56 -2.88 6.90
C PRO A 37 -12.39 -3.57 6.16
N PRO A 38 -12.48 -4.85 5.77
CA PRO A 38 -11.56 -5.44 4.78
C PRO A 38 -11.84 -5.07 3.32
N GLY A 39 -12.99 -4.45 3.03
CA GLY A 39 -13.41 -4.10 1.67
C GLY A 39 -12.45 -3.16 0.95
N TYR A 40 -12.13 -3.46 -0.31
CA TYR A 40 -11.16 -2.69 -1.10
C TYR A 40 -11.76 -2.13 -2.39
N GLY A 41 -11.20 -1.00 -2.83
CA GLY A 41 -11.52 -0.38 -4.11
C GLY A 41 -10.49 -0.71 -5.19
N LYS A 42 -10.87 -0.45 -6.45
CA LYS A 42 -9.96 -0.45 -7.62
C LYS A 42 -9.65 0.97 -8.11
N THR A 43 -9.91 1.97 -7.27
CA THR A 43 -9.58 3.37 -7.55
C THR A 43 -8.06 3.55 -7.65
N PRO A 44 -7.58 4.51 -8.45
CA PRO A 44 -6.14 4.77 -8.55
C PRO A 44 -5.53 5.10 -7.18
N SER A 45 -4.46 4.40 -6.82
CA SER A 45 -3.64 4.65 -5.63
C SER A 45 -2.17 4.27 -5.92
N ARG A 46 -1.26 4.43 -4.94
CA ARG A 46 0.19 4.21 -5.15
C ARG A 46 0.49 2.82 -5.74
N PHE A 47 -0.08 1.77 -5.15
CA PHE A 47 0.15 0.40 -5.62
C PHE A 47 -1.02 -0.17 -6.44
N SER A 48 -1.98 0.65 -6.91
CA SER A 48 -3.12 0.12 -7.68
C SER A 48 -2.70 -0.40 -9.05
N ASP A 49 -3.36 -1.44 -9.53
CA ASP A 49 -3.17 -1.96 -10.88
C ASP A 49 -3.49 -0.90 -11.97
N PRO A 50 -2.55 -0.49 -12.84
CA PRO A 50 -2.81 0.49 -13.91
C PRO A 50 -3.43 -0.12 -15.18
N ARG A 51 -3.55 -1.45 -15.30
CA ARG A 51 -3.98 -2.14 -16.53
C ARG A 51 -5.43 -1.80 -16.88
N ARG A 52 -5.65 -1.28 -18.10
CA ARG A 52 -6.97 -0.75 -18.55
C ARG A 52 -7.84 -1.75 -19.32
N ARG A 53 -7.27 -2.87 -19.81
CA ARG A 53 -7.95 -3.73 -20.81
C ARG A 53 -9.16 -4.50 -20.27
N LYS A 54 -9.12 -5.00 -19.03
CA LYS A 54 -10.23 -5.73 -18.40
C LYS A 54 -10.32 -5.39 -16.91
N PRO A 55 -11.33 -4.61 -16.45
CA PRO A 55 -11.46 -4.22 -15.05
C PRO A 55 -11.50 -5.41 -14.07
N ALA A 56 -12.06 -6.54 -14.49
CA ALA A 56 -12.08 -7.78 -13.73
C ALA A 56 -10.67 -8.30 -13.40
N ASN A 57 -9.70 -8.08 -14.29
CA ASN A 57 -8.33 -8.58 -14.16
C ASN A 57 -7.45 -7.68 -13.26
N ARG A 58 -7.97 -6.52 -12.84
CA ARG A 58 -7.25 -5.62 -11.93
C ARG A 58 -7.32 -6.17 -10.52
N PHE A 59 -6.18 -6.23 -9.84
CA PHE A 59 -6.16 -6.48 -8.40
C PHE A 59 -6.62 -5.22 -7.64
N GLY A 60 -7.18 -5.43 -6.45
CA GLY A 60 -7.51 -4.36 -5.52
C GLY A 60 -6.40 -4.14 -4.51
N VAL A 61 -6.44 -3.00 -3.81
CA VAL A 61 -5.44 -2.65 -2.80
C VAL A 61 -6.12 -2.27 -1.49
N LEU A 62 -5.63 -2.85 -0.41
CA LEU A 62 -6.02 -2.53 0.96
C LEU A 62 -4.81 -1.96 1.69
N TYR A 63 -4.93 -0.73 2.20
CA TYR A 63 -3.90 -0.10 3.02
C TYR A 63 -4.25 -0.28 4.50
N MET A 64 -3.26 -0.71 5.28
CA MET A 64 -3.37 -0.91 6.73
C MET A 64 -2.11 -0.36 7.39
N GLY A 65 -2.25 0.15 8.61
CA GLY A 65 -1.14 0.63 9.43
C GLY A 65 -0.80 -0.35 10.56
N ASP A 66 0.44 -0.35 10.99
CA ASP A 66 0.91 -1.08 12.18
C ASP A 66 0.39 -0.46 13.49
N THR A 67 0.05 0.84 13.45
CA THR A 67 -0.38 1.63 14.60
C THR A 67 -1.54 2.55 14.22
N VAL A 68 -2.33 2.94 15.22
CA VAL A 68 -3.39 3.96 15.06
C VAL A 68 -2.80 5.28 14.54
N LYS A 69 -1.59 5.65 15.01
CA LYS A 69 -0.88 6.84 14.54
C LYS A 69 -0.63 6.80 13.03
N VAL A 70 -0.07 5.71 12.51
CA VAL A 70 0.18 5.55 11.06
C VAL A 70 -1.15 5.57 10.29
N CYS A 71 -2.18 4.90 10.79
CA CYS A 71 -3.50 4.93 10.16
C CYS A 71 -4.07 6.36 10.07
N PHE A 72 -3.89 7.16 11.12
CA PHE A 72 -4.36 8.54 11.18
C PHE A 72 -3.60 9.44 10.20
N LEU A 73 -2.27 9.34 10.18
CA LEU A 73 -1.42 10.07 9.23
C LEU A 73 -1.83 9.78 7.78
N GLU A 74 -2.02 8.51 7.43
CA GLU A 74 -2.35 8.10 6.07
C GLU A 74 -3.79 8.43 5.66
N ALA A 75 -4.76 8.28 6.56
CA ALA A 75 -6.18 8.44 6.22
C ALA A 75 -6.68 9.89 6.29
N LEU A 76 -6.00 10.76 7.06
CA LEU A 76 -6.40 12.16 7.23
C LEU A 76 -5.33 13.17 6.77
N LEU A 77 -4.06 12.95 7.10
CA LEU A 77 -3.07 14.03 6.98
C LEU A 77 -2.24 13.99 5.70
N ARG A 78 -2.11 12.82 5.07
CA ARG A 78 -1.13 12.57 4.01
C ARG A 78 -1.15 13.59 2.88
N ASP A 79 -2.33 13.93 2.37
CA ASP A 79 -2.46 14.91 1.28
C ASP A 79 -2.72 16.34 1.82
N GLN A 80 -3.17 16.47 3.07
CA GLN A 80 -3.54 17.76 3.66
C GLN A 80 -2.35 18.54 4.21
N ARG A 81 -1.26 17.86 4.63
CA ARG A 81 -0.07 18.53 5.20
C ARG A 81 0.98 18.95 4.17
N ASP A 82 0.86 18.54 2.92
CA ASP A 82 1.88 18.83 1.91
C ASP A 82 2.08 20.33 1.72
N GLY A 83 3.29 20.81 2.02
CA GLY A 83 3.67 22.22 1.86
C GLY A 83 3.12 23.18 2.91
N LEU A 84 2.48 22.70 3.99
CA LEU A 84 1.96 23.54 5.07
C LEU A 84 2.92 23.63 6.26
N ILE A 85 3.06 24.84 6.79
CA ILE A 85 3.79 25.15 8.03
C ILE A 85 2.78 25.59 9.09
N GLY A 86 2.88 25.04 10.29
CA GLY A 86 2.01 25.39 11.43
C GLY A 86 0.82 24.44 11.59
N ASP A 87 -0.28 24.97 12.13
CA ASP A 87 -1.46 24.18 12.46
C ASP A 87 -2.23 23.74 11.21
N LEU A 88 -2.73 22.51 11.23
CA LEU A 88 -3.64 21.98 10.21
C LEU A 88 -5.02 21.83 10.85
N PRO A 89 -5.95 22.78 10.63
CA PRO A 89 -7.31 22.65 11.15
C PRO A 89 -8.01 21.51 10.42
N ILE A 90 -8.59 20.59 11.20
CA ILE A 90 -9.38 19.45 10.70
C ILE A 90 -10.80 19.64 11.21
N ALA A 91 -11.78 19.59 10.30
CA ALA A 91 -13.17 19.68 10.70
C ALA A 91 -13.54 18.45 11.56
N GLU A 92 -14.24 18.68 12.66
CA GLU A 92 -14.65 17.58 13.56
C GLU A 92 -15.49 16.51 12.84
N SER A 93 -16.27 16.91 11.83
CA SER A 93 -17.01 15.99 10.98
C SER A 93 -16.11 15.01 10.22
N GLU A 94 -14.90 15.43 9.79
CA GLU A 94 -13.95 14.51 9.13
C GLU A 94 -13.46 13.40 10.07
N LEU A 95 -13.46 13.65 11.38
CA LEU A 95 -13.16 12.65 12.40
C LEU A 95 -14.37 11.76 12.67
N ARG A 96 -15.56 12.36 12.82
CA ARG A 96 -16.81 11.65 13.14
C ARG A 96 -17.31 10.74 12.02
N ASP A 97 -17.03 11.08 10.77
CA ASP A 97 -17.39 10.27 9.61
C ASP A 97 -16.51 9.03 9.43
N ARG A 98 -15.53 8.82 10.33
CA ARG A 98 -14.55 7.76 10.23
C ARG A 98 -14.68 6.74 11.35
N GLN A 99 -14.31 5.52 11.00
CA GLN A 99 -14.26 4.39 11.91
C GLN A 99 -12.87 3.79 11.90
N PHE A 100 -12.48 3.22 13.04
CA PHE A 100 -11.27 2.42 13.17
C PHE A 100 -11.66 0.94 13.24
N ALA A 101 -11.00 0.11 12.44
CA ALA A 101 -11.07 -1.34 12.54
C ALA A 101 -9.68 -1.91 12.78
N GLN A 102 -9.64 -2.95 13.61
CA GLN A 102 -8.47 -3.81 13.74
C GLN A 102 -8.69 -5.05 12.88
N ILE A 103 -7.74 -5.32 11.98
CA ILE A 103 -7.78 -6.41 11.02
C ILE A 103 -6.76 -7.45 11.46
N GLU A 104 -7.23 -8.68 11.69
CA GLU A 104 -6.39 -9.80 12.11
C GLU A 104 -6.02 -10.67 10.91
N VAL A 105 -4.74 -11.04 10.84
CA VAL A 105 -4.23 -12.01 9.88
C VAL A 105 -4.63 -13.41 10.35
N ILE A 106 -5.49 -14.10 9.60
CA ILE A 106 -5.96 -15.46 9.97
C ILE A 106 -5.18 -16.59 9.28
N LYS A 107 -4.38 -16.26 8.27
CA LYS A 107 -3.50 -17.18 7.52
C LYS A 107 -2.21 -16.44 7.20
N PRO A 108 -1.05 -17.12 7.09
CA PRO A 108 0.21 -16.46 6.78
C PRO A 108 0.06 -15.50 5.60
N LEU A 109 0.41 -14.23 5.85
CA LEU A 109 0.30 -13.17 4.87
C LEU A 109 1.70 -12.86 4.32
N THR A 110 1.92 -13.23 3.06
CA THR A 110 3.20 -12.99 2.37
C THR A 110 3.17 -11.62 1.69
N MET A 111 4.13 -10.78 2.04
CA MET A 111 4.23 -9.39 1.61
C MET A 111 5.57 -9.16 0.90
N VAL A 112 5.58 -8.27 -0.10
CA VAL A 112 6.84 -7.77 -0.66
C VAL A 112 7.38 -6.71 0.29
N ASP A 113 8.59 -6.93 0.80
CA ASP A 113 9.20 -6.06 1.79
C ASP A 113 10.01 -4.95 1.11
N LEU A 114 9.46 -3.74 1.14
CA LEU A 114 10.09 -2.53 0.61
C LEU A 114 10.71 -1.68 1.73
N ARG A 115 10.72 -2.16 2.97
CA ARG A 115 11.36 -1.46 4.10
C ARG A 115 12.88 -1.56 3.98
N ASP A 116 13.56 -0.72 4.77
CA ASP A 116 15.00 -0.80 4.95
C ASP A 116 15.79 -0.86 3.64
N ASP A 117 16.51 -1.95 3.41
CA ASP A 117 17.29 -2.25 2.21
C ASP A 117 16.57 -3.24 1.26
N GLY A 118 15.33 -3.65 1.57
CA GLY A 118 14.55 -4.63 0.83
C GLY A 118 14.35 -4.24 -0.63
N ALA A 119 14.00 -2.98 -0.90
CA ALA A 119 13.88 -2.47 -2.26
C ALA A 119 15.21 -2.57 -3.04
N ILE A 120 16.34 -2.25 -2.39
CA ILE A 120 17.67 -2.30 -3.00
C ILE A 120 18.05 -3.75 -3.33
N LYS A 121 17.78 -4.70 -2.43
CA LYS A 121 18.02 -6.14 -2.65
C LYS A 121 17.29 -6.69 -3.88
N MET A 122 16.15 -6.10 -4.23
CA MET A 122 15.36 -6.48 -5.41
C MET A 122 15.63 -5.62 -6.65
N GLY A 123 16.51 -4.62 -6.56
CA GLY A 123 16.72 -3.64 -7.64
C GLY A 123 15.52 -2.71 -7.89
N VAL A 124 14.60 -2.63 -6.93
CA VAL A 124 13.44 -1.73 -6.96
C VAL A 124 13.91 -0.32 -6.58
N PRO A 125 13.65 0.72 -7.39
CA PRO A 125 14.00 2.09 -7.03
C PRO A 125 13.35 2.50 -5.71
N THR A 126 14.09 3.18 -4.83
CA THR A 126 13.57 3.67 -3.54
C THR A 126 12.37 4.62 -3.71
N ASP A 127 12.29 5.29 -4.86
CA ASP A 127 11.19 6.18 -5.23
C ASP A 127 9.86 5.45 -5.43
N VAL A 128 9.86 4.12 -5.65
CA VAL A 128 8.64 3.30 -5.75
C VAL A 128 7.79 3.41 -4.48
N ALA A 129 8.43 3.45 -3.30
CA ALA A 129 7.71 3.60 -2.04
C ALA A 129 7.41 5.07 -1.71
N LYS A 130 8.29 6.00 -2.12
CA LYS A 130 8.35 7.37 -1.57
C LYS A 130 7.83 8.46 -2.51
N SER A 131 7.82 8.23 -3.81
CA SER A 131 7.48 9.27 -4.79
C SER A 131 6.01 9.66 -4.72
N SER A 132 5.75 10.95 -4.87
CA SER A 132 4.41 11.51 -5.09
C SER A 132 3.85 11.08 -6.46
N LYS A 133 4.72 10.80 -7.43
CA LYS A 133 4.33 10.24 -8.74
C LYS A 133 4.09 8.74 -8.61
N GLN A 134 2.82 8.38 -8.47
CA GLN A 134 2.38 7.00 -8.25
C GLN A 134 2.54 6.09 -9.48
N SER A 135 2.76 6.61 -10.69
CA SER A 135 2.85 5.80 -11.91
C SER A 135 3.91 4.70 -11.80
N LEU A 136 5.09 5.02 -11.27
CA LEU A 136 6.17 4.06 -11.12
C LEU A 136 5.79 2.93 -10.16
N ALA A 137 5.20 3.27 -9.02
CA ALA A 137 4.78 2.31 -8.01
C ALA A 137 3.71 1.32 -8.52
N ARG A 138 2.84 1.77 -9.43
CA ARG A 138 1.82 0.92 -10.07
C ARG A 138 2.44 -0.10 -11.02
N GLU A 139 3.46 0.28 -11.78
CA GLU A 139 4.17 -0.65 -12.69
C GLU A 139 4.94 -1.71 -11.89
N TRP A 140 5.66 -1.29 -10.85
CA TRP A 140 6.35 -2.21 -9.94
C TRP A 140 5.39 -3.10 -9.16
N ALA A 141 4.19 -2.62 -8.83
CA ALA A 141 3.15 -3.44 -8.22
C ALA A 141 2.71 -4.58 -9.14
N VAL A 142 2.43 -4.28 -10.42
CA VAL A 142 2.07 -5.30 -11.42
C VAL A 142 3.18 -6.31 -11.61
N ALA A 143 4.42 -5.85 -11.75
CA ALA A 143 5.56 -6.72 -11.97
C ALA A 143 5.74 -7.71 -10.80
N SER A 144 5.64 -7.22 -9.57
CA SER A 144 5.72 -8.06 -8.36
C SER A 144 4.55 -9.06 -8.26
N MET A 145 3.34 -8.65 -8.65
CA MET A 145 2.13 -9.49 -8.63
C MET A 145 2.17 -10.65 -9.65
N ASN A 146 2.96 -10.53 -10.71
CA ASN A 146 3.04 -11.54 -11.77
C ASN A 146 4.05 -12.67 -11.45
N ILE A 147 4.82 -12.58 -10.38
CA ILE A 147 5.80 -13.61 -9.99
C ILE A 147 5.06 -14.81 -9.38
N ALA A 148 5.45 -16.03 -9.80
CA ALA A 148 4.71 -17.28 -9.61
C ALA A 148 4.43 -17.69 -8.15
N ILE A 149 5.18 -17.14 -7.19
CA ILE A 149 4.84 -17.18 -5.77
C ILE A 149 3.80 -16.09 -5.57
N ARG A 150 2.53 -16.34 -5.92
CA ARG A 150 1.45 -15.35 -5.74
C ARG A 150 1.50 -14.83 -4.31
N PRO A 151 2.08 -13.65 -4.05
CA PRO A 151 1.98 -13.09 -2.74
C PRO A 151 0.50 -12.74 -2.61
N THR A 152 -0.09 -12.88 -1.43
CA THR A 152 -1.38 -12.23 -1.16
C THR A 152 -1.06 -10.74 -1.10
N ALA A 153 -0.87 -10.15 -2.28
CA ALA A 153 0.24 -9.25 -2.48
C ALA A 153 -0.03 -7.89 -1.85
N SER A 154 0.68 -7.73 -0.74
CA SER A 154 0.66 -6.55 0.09
C SER A 154 2.08 -6.00 0.08
N PHE A 155 2.20 -4.68 -0.02
CA PHE A 155 3.47 -3.99 0.08
C PHE A 155 3.59 -3.45 1.50
N ILE A 156 4.78 -3.57 2.09
CA ILE A 156 5.12 -2.84 3.31
C ILE A 156 6.07 -1.71 2.91
N PRO A 157 5.56 -0.51 2.61
CA PRO A 157 6.42 0.66 2.47
C PRO A 157 6.95 1.08 3.86
N ARG A 158 8.02 1.87 3.89
CA ARG A 158 8.34 2.63 5.11
C ARG A 158 7.18 3.58 5.42
N GLY A 159 6.76 3.64 6.69
CA GLY A 159 5.88 4.69 7.21
C GLY A 159 6.54 6.05 7.25
#